data_AF-A0A940LNT8-F1
#
_entry.id   AF-A0A940LNT8-F1
#
_cell.length_a   1.000
_cell.length_b   1.000
_cell.length_c   1.000
_cell.angle_alpha   90.00
_cell.angle_beta   90.00
_cell.angle_gamma   90.00
#
_symmetry.space_group_name_H-M   'P 1'
#
loop_
_entity.id
_entity.type
_entity.pdbx_description
1 polymer ?
#
loop_
_entity_poly.entity_id
_entity_poly.type
_entity_poly.pdbx_seq_one_letter_code
_entity_poly.pdbx_strand_id
1 'polypeptide(L)'
;MRRLLALCLAGLALTTALPVCAATKLRVLYLDQSVGWRHAPVARPTDGSLAPSEKAMIAIGQESGTFDAEVTQDAREITPDRLASVDVLVFYTTGALPLSKEAWAAAQQRIAAGKMGFVGIHSATDTAWPYDGPGEAYTQFIGGSFAGHPWTQGTPVRIETLDPDLPVVGMWPVSFDYAEEIYQHADFEPSRVRVLQTLDFSGTPLRRPYAVPVAWAREIGKGRLFFTNLGHTPSTWDDPRFRRQIVEAVNWTARRTSGRATPDPLRQALWQFKALLEYEPVAGRDDRAILGRLARTDPRWQGATAARIANLRALYPAKPDGDRSAFDAEYKALLADVVTRGAGK
;
A
#
# COMPACT_ATOMS: atom_id res chain seq x y z
N MET A 1 -8.12 -64.35 47.65
CA MET A 1 -8.20 -63.55 46.41
C MET A 1 -7.33 -62.31 46.58
N ARG A 2 -6.30 -62.16 45.72
CA ARG A 2 -5.31 -61.07 45.71
C ARG A 2 -5.98 -59.72 45.46
N ARG A 3 -5.60 -58.65 46.18
CA ARG A 3 -5.78 -57.26 45.72
C ARG A 3 -4.51 -56.46 45.98
N LEU A 4 -4.01 -55.87 44.90
CA LEU A 4 -2.71 -55.23 44.73
C LEU A 4 -2.61 -53.89 45.48
N LEU A 5 -1.47 -53.63 46.11
CA LEU A 5 -1.02 -52.27 46.44
C LEU A 5 -0.55 -51.58 45.15
N ALA A 6 -1.14 -50.44 44.81
CA ALA A 6 -0.62 -49.55 43.78
C ALA A 6 0.25 -48.47 44.44
N LEU A 7 1.56 -48.50 44.21
CA LEU A 7 2.48 -47.41 44.53
C LEU A 7 2.30 -46.30 43.49
N CYS A 8 1.81 -45.13 43.89
CA CYS A 8 1.87 -43.92 43.07
C CYS A 8 3.24 -43.25 43.27
N LEU A 9 4.16 -43.42 42.31
CA LEU A 9 5.34 -42.57 42.21
C LEU A 9 4.94 -41.21 41.63
N ALA A 10 4.97 -40.16 42.43
CA ALA A 10 4.90 -38.78 41.97
C ALA A 10 6.28 -38.37 41.43
N GLY A 11 6.46 -38.46 40.10
CA GLY A 11 7.63 -37.92 39.42
C GLY A 11 7.51 -36.41 39.28
N LEU A 12 8.34 -35.66 40.03
CA LEU A 12 8.47 -34.22 39.90
C LEU A 12 9.27 -33.90 38.62
N ALA A 13 8.58 -33.65 37.51
CA ALA A 13 9.22 -33.19 36.28
C ALA A 13 9.58 -31.71 36.43
N LEU A 14 10.87 -31.41 36.71
CA LEU A 14 11.41 -30.06 36.55
C LEU A 14 11.40 -29.70 35.06
N THR A 15 10.39 -28.95 34.62
CA THR A 15 10.42 -28.30 33.31
C THR A 15 11.35 -27.09 33.39
N THR A 16 12.59 -27.22 32.93
CA THR A 16 13.45 -26.07 32.66
C THR A 16 12.87 -25.32 31.46
N ALA A 17 12.08 -24.29 31.71
CA ALA A 17 11.66 -23.37 30.67
C ALA A 17 12.92 -22.68 30.11
N LEU A 18 13.29 -22.99 28.87
CA LEU A 18 14.33 -22.27 28.16
C LEU A 18 13.91 -20.79 28.06
N PRO A 19 14.81 -19.83 28.31
CA PRO A 19 14.47 -18.43 28.15
C PRO A 19 14.11 -18.19 26.67
N VAL A 20 12.87 -17.79 26.43
CA VAL A 20 12.45 -17.25 25.13
C VAL A 20 13.27 -15.98 24.94
N CYS A 21 14.30 -16.04 24.10
CA CYS A 21 15.06 -14.87 23.71
C CYS A 21 14.08 -13.92 23.01
N ALA A 22 13.74 -12.81 23.65
CA ALA A 22 12.89 -11.80 23.03
C ALA A 22 13.56 -11.36 21.72
N ALA A 23 12.84 -11.44 20.60
CA ALA A 23 13.37 -11.00 19.32
C ALA A 23 13.83 -9.54 19.45
N THR A 24 15.03 -9.23 18.97
CA THR A 24 15.56 -7.85 19.01
C THR A 24 14.58 -6.92 18.32
N LYS A 25 14.40 -5.68 18.81
CA LYS A 25 13.54 -4.71 18.12
C LYS A 25 14.16 -4.30 16.79
N LEU A 26 13.31 -4.05 15.79
CA LEU A 26 13.74 -3.42 14.53
C LEU A 26 14.01 -1.94 14.73
N ARG A 27 14.99 -1.39 14.01
CA ARG A 27 15.29 0.04 13.99
C ARG A 27 14.59 0.66 12.78
N VAL A 28 13.53 1.42 13.06
CA VAL A 28 12.73 2.14 12.07
C VAL A 28 13.21 3.58 12.00
N LEU A 29 13.52 4.07 10.81
CA LEU A 29 13.73 5.49 10.55
C LEU A 29 12.50 6.03 9.81
N TYR A 30 11.73 6.88 10.48
CA TYR A 30 10.53 7.52 9.94
C TYR A 30 10.85 8.94 9.49
N LEU A 31 10.80 9.16 8.18
CA LEU A 31 10.94 10.47 7.56
C LEU A 31 9.57 10.99 7.16
N ASP A 32 9.15 12.12 7.71
CA ASP A 32 7.84 12.73 7.46
C ASP A 32 7.94 14.18 6.94
N GLN A 33 9.02 14.48 6.21
CA GLN A 33 9.25 15.81 5.64
C GLN A 33 8.28 16.15 4.50
N SER A 34 7.62 17.30 4.62
CA SER A 34 6.86 17.93 3.54
C SER A 34 7.63 19.10 2.92
N VAL A 35 7.86 19.05 1.61
CA VAL A 35 8.31 20.19 0.78
C VAL A 35 7.11 20.67 -0.05
N GLY A 36 6.50 21.78 0.35
CA GLY A 36 5.27 22.28 -0.26
C GLY A 36 4.07 22.07 0.65
N TRP A 37 3.07 21.31 0.19
CA TRP A 37 1.87 21.01 0.99
C TRP A 37 2.24 20.15 2.19
N ARG A 38 1.67 20.49 3.36
CA ARG A 38 1.93 19.81 4.63
C ARG A 38 0.63 19.26 5.19
N HIS A 39 0.57 17.94 5.32
CA HIS A 39 -0.58 17.22 5.86
C HIS A 39 -0.67 17.38 7.37
N ALA A 40 -1.89 17.34 7.91
CA ALA A 40 -2.11 17.48 9.35
C ALA A 40 -1.37 16.42 10.20
N PRO A 41 -1.28 15.13 9.80
CA PRO A 41 -0.57 14.12 10.59
C PRO A 41 0.93 14.40 10.79
N VAL A 42 1.56 15.08 9.84
CA VAL A 42 3.01 15.39 9.86
C VAL A 42 3.28 16.84 10.30
N ALA A 43 2.26 17.59 10.71
CA ALA A 43 2.45 18.97 11.17
C ALA A 43 2.94 18.99 12.62
N ARG A 44 4.25 19.21 12.84
CA ARG A 44 4.79 19.52 14.17
C ARG A 44 4.20 20.84 14.70
N PRO A 45 3.74 20.89 15.96
CA PRO A 45 3.29 22.14 16.56
C PRO A 45 4.42 23.15 16.75
N THR A 46 4.08 24.41 16.98
CA THR A 46 5.05 25.51 17.15
C THR A 46 5.88 25.41 18.43
N ASP A 47 5.47 24.59 19.39
CA ASP A 47 6.20 24.32 20.63
C ASP A 47 7.38 23.34 20.45
N GLY A 48 7.59 22.84 19.23
CA GLY A 48 8.68 21.92 18.89
C GLY A 48 8.40 20.47 19.28
N SER A 49 7.19 20.15 19.77
CA SER A 49 6.80 18.77 20.03
C SER A 49 6.61 17.97 18.73
N LEU A 50 6.60 16.65 18.87
CA LEU A 50 6.40 15.72 17.76
C LEU A 50 5.02 15.89 17.10
N ALA A 51 4.97 15.68 15.80
CA ALA A 51 3.76 15.61 15.00
C ALA A 51 2.87 14.42 15.42
N PRO A 52 1.56 14.44 15.12
CA PRO A 52 0.67 13.34 15.42
C PRO A 52 1.14 11.97 14.90
N SER A 53 1.61 11.87 13.65
CA SER A 53 2.08 10.62 13.07
C SER A 53 3.40 10.14 13.69
N GLU A 54 4.30 11.06 14.06
CA GLU A 54 5.54 10.74 14.77
C GLU A 54 5.25 10.11 16.14
N LYS A 55 4.35 10.73 16.91
CA LYS A 55 3.87 10.18 18.19
C LYS A 55 3.24 8.80 18.00
N ALA A 56 2.42 8.65 16.96
CA ALA A 56 1.77 7.38 16.66
C ALA A 56 2.76 6.28 16.26
N MET A 57 3.75 6.57 15.41
CA MET A 57 4.79 5.61 15.01
C MET A 57 5.60 5.11 16.21
N ILE A 58 5.99 6.01 17.11
CA ILE A 58 6.69 5.66 18.35
C ILE A 58 5.80 4.77 19.23
N ALA A 59 4.54 5.17 19.45
CA ALA A 59 3.60 4.42 20.27
C ALA A 59 3.33 3.01 19.70
N ILE A 60 3.10 2.89 18.39
CA ILE A 60 2.88 1.60 17.70
C ILE A 60 4.08 0.67 17.91
N GLY A 61 5.31 1.18 17.75
CA GLY A 61 6.53 0.40 17.96
C GLY A 61 6.69 -0.08 19.41
N GLN A 62 6.44 0.81 20.37
CA GLN A 62 6.54 0.54 21.81
C GLN A 62 5.48 -0.46 22.28
N GLU A 63 4.21 -0.23 21.96
CA GLU A 63 3.07 -1.07 22.37
C GLU A 63 3.14 -2.47 21.76
N SER A 64 3.57 -2.58 20.51
CA SER A 64 3.74 -3.88 19.84
C SER A 64 5.01 -4.62 20.27
N GLY A 65 5.97 -3.93 20.88
CA GLY A 65 7.31 -4.46 21.17
C GLY A 65 8.14 -4.81 19.92
N THR A 66 7.70 -4.40 18.72
CA THR A 66 8.29 -4.87 17.45
C THR A 66 9.49 -4.03 17.02
N PHE A 67 9.41 -2.71 17.18
CA PHE A 67 10.40 -1.78 16.65
C PHE A 67 10.56 -0.56 17.54
N ASP A 68 11.70 0.09 17.45
CA ASP A 68 11.91 1.44 17.95
C ASP A 68 11.95 2.39 16.73
N ALA A 69 11.17 3.47 16.80
CA ALA A 69 11.10 4.47 15.74
C ALA A 69 11.92 5.71 16.10
N GLU A 70 12.89 6.02 15.25
CA GLU A 70 13.54 7.32 15.18
C GLU A 70 12.82 8.16 14.13
N VAL A 71 12.51 9.42 14.45
CA VAL A 71 11.69 10.29 13.59
C VAL A 71 12.49 11.52 13.16
N THR A 72 12.30 11.97 11.91
CA THR A 72 12.95 13.18 11.40
C THR A 72 12.12 13.85 10.31
N GLN A 73 12.17 15.18 10.28
CA GLN A 73 11.60 16.02 9.21
C GLN A 73 12.69 16.61 8.30
N ASP A 74 13.91 16.06 8.34
CA ASP A 74 15.03 16.50 7.51
C ASP A 74 15.65 15.34 6.73
N ALA A 75 15.30 15.26 5.45
CA ALA A 75 15.81 14.26 4.52
C ALA A 75 17.34 14.34 4.31
N ARG A 76 17.98 15.47 4.64
CA ARG A 76 19.45 15.61 4.57
C ARG A 76 20.16 14.75 5.61
N GLU A 77 19.47 14.39 6.68
CA GLU A 77 20.01 13.46 7.68
C GLU A 77 19.98 12.01 7.20
N ILE A 78 19.33 11.70 6.07
CA ILE A 78 19.42 10.39 5.44
C ILE A 78 20.76 10.32 4.71
N THR A 79 21.71 9.60 5.29
CA THR A 79 23.05 9.39 4.73
C THR A 79 23.36 7.90 4.63
N PRO A 80 24.30 7.47 3.77
CA PRO A 80 24.74 6.08 3.72
C PRO A 80 25.14 5.51 5.09
N ASP A 81 25.81 6.32 5.91
CA ASP A 81 26.23 5.94 7.27
C ASP A 81 25.05 5.75 8.21
N ARG A 82 24.07 6.66 8.21
CA ARG A 82 22.86 6.51 9.03
C ARG A 82 22.04 5.29 8.59
N LEU A 83 21.92 5.07 7.27
CA LEU A 83 21.21 3.90 6.74
C LEU A 83 21.87 2.58 7.13
N ALA A 84 23.16 2.56 7.53
CA ALA A 84 23.87 1.35 7.92
C ALA A 84 23.20 0.61 9.09
N SER A 85 22.59 1.37 10.01
CA SER A 85 21.87 0.89 11.19
C SER A 85 20.34 0.88 11.04
N VAL A 86 19.79 1.16 9.87
CA VAL A 86 18.34 1.14 9.66
C VAL A 86 17.91 -0.23 9.13
N ASP A 87 16.89 -0.81 9.77
CA ASP A 87 16.28 -2.07 9.33
C ASP A 87 15.05 -1.81 8.44
N VAL A 88 14.29 -0.72 8.68
CA VAL A 88 13.19 -0.29 7.81
C VAL A 88 13.17 1.24 7.69
N LEU A 89 13.13 1.73 6.46
CA LEU A 89 12.93 3.15 6.14
C LEU A 89 11.45 3.39 5.86
N VAL A 90 10.84 4.34 6.56
CA VAL A 90 9.41 4.65 6.44
C VAL A 90 9.24 6.09 5.98
N PHE A 91 8.52 6.30 4.87
CA PHE A 91 8.25 7.63 4.32
C PHE A 91 6.78 7.99 4.49
N TYR A 92 6.53 9.18 5.03
CA TYR A 92 5.31 9.97 4.86
C TYR A 92 5.74 11.35 4.38
N THR A 93 6.19 11.44 3.14
CA THR A 93 6.87 12.61 2.61
C THR A 93 6.08 13.29 1.50
N THR A 94 6.40 14.53 1.18
CA THR A 94 5.76 15.28 0.09
C THR A 94 6.77 16.14 -0.65
N GLY A 95 6.61 16.24 -1.97
CA GLY A 95 7.34 17.14 -2.84
C GLY A 95 8.81 16.77 -3.08
N ALA A 96 9.60 17.77 -3.46
CA ALA A 96 11.00 17.63 -3.82
C ALA A 96 11.90 17.60 -2.58
N LEU A 97 12.02 16.43 -1.97
CA LEU A 97 12.88 16.22 -0.82
C LEU A 97 14.34 16.61 -1.12
N PRO A 98 15.04 17.24 -0.16
CA PRO A 98 16.48 17.52 -0.26
C PRO A 98 17.32 16.25 0.01
N LEU A 99 16.94 15.11 -0.58
CA LEU A 99 17.63 13.84 -0.43
C LEU A 99 18.76 13.73 -1.47
N SER A 100 19.99 13.46 -1.02
CA SER A 100 21.11 13.34 -1.94
C SER A 100 21.02 12.08 -2.81
N LYS A 101 21.63 12.14 -3.99
CA LYS A 101 21.64 11.00 -4.91
C LYS A 101 22.40 9.80 -4.35
N GLU A 102 23.46 10.06 -3.57
CA GLU A 102 24.26 9.06 -2.89
C GLU A 102 23.45 8.36 -1.80
N ALA A 103 22.66 9.12 -1.02
CA ALA A 103 21.78 8.56 -0.01
C ALA A 103 20.68 7.68 -0.62
N TRP A 104 20.06 8.15 -1.71
CA TRP A 104 19.04 7.36 -2.41
C TRP A 104 19.61 6.09 -3.05
N ALA A 105 20.79 6.18 -3.68
CA ALA A 105 21.48 5.01 -4.22
C ALA A 105 21.81 3.98 -3.12
N ALA A 106 22.30 4.43 -1.95
CA ALA A 106 22.59 3.56 -0.81
C ALA A 106 21.32 2.90 -0.25
N ALA A 107 20.20 3.63 -0.16
CA ALA A 107 18.92 3.08 0.26
C ALA A 107 18.48 1.94 -0.67
N GLN A 108 18.45 2.20 -1.97
CA GLN A 108 18.09 1.21 -2.99
C GLN A 108 18.99 -0.03 -2.93
N GLN A 109 20.30 0.14 -2.77
CA GLN A 109 21.24 -0.99 -2.67
C GLN A 109 20.97 -1.84 -1.43
N ARG A 110 20.75 -1.22 -0.27
CA ARG A 110 20.46 -1.95 0.98
C ARG A 110 19.14 -2.69 0.91
N ILE A 111 18.12 -2.06 0.33
CA ILE A 111 16.83 -2.70 0.08
C ILE A 111 17.02 -3.88 -0.88
N ALA A 112 17.63 -3.68 -2.05
CA ALA A 112 17.90 -4.76 -3.01
C ALA A 112 18.71 -5.93 -2.41
N ALA A 113 19.61 -5.66 -1.46
CA ALA A 113 20.38 -6.67 -0.75
C ALA A 113 19.60 -7.39 0.36
N GLY A 114 18.37 -6.96 0.69
CA GLY A 114 17.55 -7.51 1.77
C GLY A 114 18.02 -7.11 3.17
N LYS A 115 18.83 -6.04 3.26
CA LYS A 115 19.36 -5.51 4.53
C LYS A 115 18.47 -4.41 5.13
N MET A 116 17.50 -3.92 4.37
CA MET A 116 16.57 -2.88 4.79
C MET A 116 15.22 -3.07 4.08
N GLY A 117 14.11 -2.85 4.79
CA GLY A 117 12.76 -2.76 4.23
C GLY A 117 12.37 -1.31 3.89
N PHE A 118 11.31 -1.14 3.10
CA PHE A 118 10.74 0.18 2.83
C PHE A 118 9.22 0.19 3.04
N VAL A 119 8.70 1.22 3.71
CA VAL A 119 7.26 1.46 3.85
C VAL A 119 6.93 2.88 3.41
N GLY A 120 5.98 3.03 2.47
CA GLY A 120 5.38 4.31 2.13
C GLY A 120 3.99 4.45 2.72
N ILE A 121 3.69 5.60 3.31
CA ILE A 121 2.40 5.92 3.91
C ILE A 121 1.82 7.16 3.22
N HIS A 122 0.55 7.07 2.83
CA HIS A 122 -0.25 8.13 2.25
C HIS A 122 0.48 8.96 1.18
N SER A 123 0.98 10.15 1.55
CA SER A 123 1.58 11.09 0.61
C SER A 123 2.95 10.68 0.10
N ALA A 124 3.50 9.54 0.56
CA ALA A 124 4.77 9.02 0.07
C ALA A 124 4.84 8.92 -1.46
N THR A 125 3.71 8.74 -2.18
CA THR A 125 3.65 8.76 -3.66
C THR A 125 3.59 10.16 -4.28
N ASP A 126 3.37 11.20 -3.49
CA ASP A 126 3.49 12.63 -3.84
C ASP A 126 4.91 13.17 -3.56
N THR A 127 5.87 12.26 -3.37
CA THR A 127 7.29 12.61 -3.27
C THR A 127 7.93 12.52 -4.64
N ALA A 128 8.53 13.62 -5.09
CA ALA A 128 9.18 13.71 -6.39
C ALA A 128 10.30 14.74 -6.35
N TRP A 129 11.54 14.30 -6.51
CA TRP A 129 12.70 15.17 -6.73
C TRP A 129 13.47 14.72 -7.98
N PRO A 130 14.16 15.62 -8.70
CA PRO A 130 15.00 15.25 -9.83
C PRO A 130 16.09 14.26 -9.39
N TYR A 131 16.18 13.12 -10.07
CA TYR A 131 17.16 12.10 -9.78
C TYR A 131 17.91 11.68 -11.05
N ASP A 132 19.22 11.91 -11.07
CA ASP A 132 20.16 11.56 -12.15
C ASP A 132 21.22 10.54 -11.69
N GLY A 133 21.03 9.94 -10.50
CA GLY A 133 21.92 8.94 -9.93
C GLY A 133 21.64 7.51 -10.41
N PRO A 134 22.40 6.52 -9.90
CA PRO A 134 22.24 5.12 -10.30
C PRO A 134 20.98 4.46 -9.70
N GLY A 135 20.32 3.60 -10.47
CA GLY A 135 19.13 2.88 -10.04
C GLY A 135 17.83 3.54 -10.50
N GLU A 136 16.76 3.35 -9.76
CA GLU A 136 15.43 3.84 -10.07
C GLU A 136 15.20 5.24 -9.46
N ALA A 137 14.53 6.12 -10.22
CA ALA A 137 13.93 7.30 -9.64
C ALA A 137 12.87 6.88 -8.60
N TYR A 138 12.64 7.72 -7.59
CA TYR A 138 11.80 7.37 -6.46
C TYR A 138 10.36 6.97 -6.86
N THR A 139 9.74 7.68 -7.80
CA THR A 139 8.37 7.38 -8.28
C THR A 139 8.28 5.99 -8.91
N GLN A 140 9.30 5.58 -9.67
CA GLN A 140 9.41 4.22 -10.22
C GLN A 140 9.67 3.17 -9.14
N PHE A 141 10.44 3.53 -8.11
CA PHE A 141 10.73 2.66 -6.98
C PHE A 141 9.49 2.36 -6.14
N ILE A 142 8.75 3.40 -5.72
CA ILE A 142 7.54 3.24 -4.91
C ILE A 142 6.37 2.64 -5.70
N GLY A 143 6.38 2.79 -7.03
CA GLY A 143 5.44 2.12 -7.93
C GLY A 143 4.23 2.95 -8.34
N GLY A 144 4.28 4.27 -8.18
CA GLY A 144 3.25 5.21 -8.62
C GLY A 144 3.58 6.65 -8.24
N SER A 145 3.16 7.60 -9.07
CA SER A 145 3.30 9.04 -8.86
C SER A 145 1.93 9.66 -8.59
N PHE A 146 1.86 10.63 -7.66
CA PHE A 146 0.60 11.34 -7.39
C PHE A 146 -0.01 11.95 -8.65
N ALA A 147 -1.29 11.68 -8.89
CA ALA A 147 -2.04 12.18 -10.04
C ALA A 147 -3.40 12.77 -9.63
N GLY A 148 -3.50 13.26 -8.40
CA GLY A 148 -4.70 13.87 -7.82
C GLY A 148 -5.36 13.03 -6.74
N HIS A 149 -6.36 13.64 -6.09
CA HIS A 149 -7.04 13.14 -4.90
C HIS A 149 -8.55 13.39 -4.99
N PRO A 150 -9.27 12.72 -5.92
CA PRO A 150 -10.71 12.95 -6.08
C PRO A 150 -11.53 12.70 -4.82
N TRP A 151 -11.12 11.71 -4.03
CA TRP A 151 -11.67 11.42 -2.72
C TRP A 151 -10.86 12.23 -1.71
N THR A 152 -11.36 13.41 -1.35
CA THR A 152 -10.70 14.31 -0.40
C THR A 152 -10.86 13.81 1.04
N GLN A 153 -10.17 14.45 1.99
CA GLN A 153 -10.23 14.10 3.41
C GLN A 153 -11.63 13.77 3.92
N GLY A 154 -11.77 12.60 4.55
CA GLY A 154 -13.03 12.14 5.14
C GLY A 154 -14.08 11.67 4.13
N THR A 155 -13.74 11.56 2.84
CA THR A 155 -14.67 11.01 1.83
C THR A 155 -15.00 9.56 2.17
N PRO A 156 -16.30 9.19 2.26
CA PRO A 156 -16.70 7.80 2.40
C PRO A 156 -16.28 6.98 1.18
N VAL A 157 -15.55 5.91 1.41
CA VAL A 157 -15.09 4.96 0.39
C VAL A 157 -15.33 3.53 0.85
N ARG A 158 -15.45 2.61 -0.11
CA ARG A 158 -15.39 1.18 0.16
C ARG A 158 -14.10 0.61 -0.42
N ILE A 159 -13.41 -0.20 0.37
CA ILE A 159 -12.14 -0.82 0.01
C ILE A 159 -12.32 -2.33 0.02
N GLU A 160 -11.76 -3.02 -0.99
CA GLU A 160 -11.68 -4.47 -1.04
C GLU A 160 -10.24 -4.94 -0.80
N THR A 161 -10.07 -5.90 0.10
CA THR A 161 -8.81 -6.58 0.39
C THR A 161 -8.67 -7.79 -0.54
N LEU A 162 -7.69 -7.75 -1.43
CA LEU A 162 -7.50 -8.74 -2.47
C LEU A 162 -6.73 -9.96 -1.95
N ASP A 163 -5.78 -9.75 -1.05
CA ASP A 163 -4.87 -10.81 -0.61
C ASP A 163 -4.83 -10.89 0.92
N PRO A 164 -5.92 -11.35 1.56
CA PRO A 164 -6.03 -11.37 3.02
C PRO A 164 -5.01 -12.29 3.69
N ASP A 165 -4.35 -13.18 2.93
CA ASP A 165 -3.31 -14.08 3.45
C ASP A 165 -1.97 -13.36 3.65
N LEU A 166 -1.75 -12.20 3.01
CA LEU A 166 -0.56 -11.38 3.23
C LEU A 166 -0.68 -10.63 4.58
N PRO A 167 0.28 -10.81 5.51
CA PRO A 167 0.17 -10.26 6.87
C PRO A 167 -0.09 -8.76 6.92
N VAL A 168 0.46 -8.00 5.96
CA VAL A 168 0.33 -6.53 5.85
C VAL A 168 -1.10 -6.05 5.59
N VAL A 169 -2.02 -6.92 5.18
CA VAL A 169 -3.44 -6.58 4.98
C VAL A 169 -4.41 -7.56 5.63
N GLY A 170 -3.93 -8.67 6.21
CA GLY A 170 -4.79 -9.72 6.77
C GLY A 170 -5.59 -9.35 8.02
N MET A 171 -5.34 -8.17 8.61
CA MET A 171 -6.17 -7.61 9.69
C MET A 171 -7.42 -6.89 9.17
N TRP A 172 -7.48 -6.59 7.88
CA TRP A 172 -8.63 -5.92 7.27
C TRP A 172 -9.68 -6.95 6.84
N PRO A 173 -10.98 -6.63 6.97
CA PRO A 173 -12.03 -7.41 6.31
C PRO A 173 -11.80 -7.48 4.80
N VAL A 174 -12.39 -8.49 4.16
CA VAL A 174 -12.36 -8.63 2.69
C VAL A 174 -12.98 -7.40 2.02
N SER A 175 -14.03 -6.83 2.61
CA SER A 175 -14.62 -5.56 2.17
C SER A 175 -15.00 -4.73 3.39
N PHE A 176 -14.70 -3.43 3.36
CA PHE A 176 -15.00 -2.54 4.48
C PHE A 176 -15.22 -1.10 4.01
N ASP A 177 -16.09 -0.39 4.73
CA ASP A 177 -16.24 1.06 4.61
C ASP A 177 -15.16 1.78 5.39
N TYR A 178 -14.75 2.92 4.84
CA TYR A 178 -13.74 3.78 5.43
C TYR A 178 -14.00 5.25 5.05
N ALA A 179 -13.40 6.18 5.78
CA ALA A 179 -13.46 7.62 5.46
C ALA A 179 -12.04 8.16 5.41
N GLU A 180 -11.58 8.54 4.22
CA GLU A 180 -10.17 8.91 4.02
C GLU A 180 -9.97 9.79 2.78
N GLU A 181 -8.80 10.44 2.67
CA GLU A 181 -8.28 10.99 1.43
C GLU A 181 -7.55 9.90 0.62
N ILE A 182 -7.98 9.64 -0.62
CA ILE A 182 -7.40 8.59 -1.47
C ILE A 182 -6.81 9.19 -2.74
N TYR A 183 -5.53 8.90 -2.97
CA TYR A 183 -4.81 9.30 -4.18
C TYR A 183 -5.05 8.36 -5.34
N GLN A 184 -5.07 8.92 -6.55
CA GLN A 184 -4.90 8.16 -7.79
C GLN A 184 -3.48 8.35 -8.31
N HIS A 185 -2.94 7.35 -9.01
CA HIS A 185 -1.50 7.29 -9.29
C HIS A 185 -1.17 7.19 -10.78
N ALA A 186 -0.43 8.16 -11.33
CA ALA A 186 0.24 8.04 -12.61
C ALA A 186 1.42 7.05 -12.55
N ASP A 187 1.92 6.66 -13.73
CA ASP A 187 3.09 5.79 -13.89
C ASP A 187 3.03 4.46 -13.10
N PHE A 188 1.82 3.99 -12.82
CA PHE A 188 1.58 2.77 -12.08
C PHE A 188 1.74 1.56 -13.00
N GLU A 189 2.62 0.62 -12.62
CA GLU A 189 2.92 -0.58 -13.40
C GLU A 189 2.41 -1.86 -12.70
N PRO A 190 1.25 -2.41 -13.12
CA PRO A 190 0.66 -3.62 -12.52
C PRO A 190 1.57 -4.84 -12.51
N SER A 191 2.53 -4.92 -13.43
CA SER A 191 3.49 -6.02 -13.57
C SER A 191 4.64 -5.97 -12.57
N ARG A 192 4.83 -4.86 -11.85
CA ARG A 192 5.94 -4.67 -10.89
C ARG A 192 5.49 -4.76 -9.44
N VAL A 193 4.19 -4.70 -9.18
CA VAL A 193 3.64 -4.70 -7.82
C VAL A 193 2.52 -5.73 -7.69
N ARG A 194 2.32 -6.24 -6.48
CA ARG A 194 1.12 -6.98 -6.07
C ARG A 194 0.16 -5.98 -5.42
N VAL A 195 -0.97 -5.69 -6.05
CA VAL A 195 -2.03 -4.89 -5.42
C VAL A 195 -2.71 -5.73 -4.33
N LEU A 196 -2.84 -5.14 -3.14
CA LEU A 196 -3.35 -5.79 -1.94
C LEU A 196 -4.71 -5.25 -1.53
N GLN A 197 -4.95 -3.96 -1.77
CA GLN A 197 -6.22 -3.29 -1.52
C GLN A 197 -6.53 -2.33 -2.67
N THR A 198 -7.80 -2.15 -2.99
CA THR A 198 -8.28 -1.25 -4.06
C THR A 198 -9.64 -0.68 -3.69
N LEU A 199 -9.99 0.47 -4.26
CA LEU A 199 -11.36 0.98 -4.16
C LEU A 199 -12.34 0.01 -4.84
N ASP A 200 -13.50 -0.15 -4.20
CA ASP A 200 -14.69 -0.83 -4.69
C ASP A 200 -15.76 0.22 -5.00
N PHE A 201 -16.03 0.46 -6.28
CA PHE A 201 -16.90 1.56 -6.70
C PHE A 201 -18.39 1.23 -6.56
N SER A 202 -18.75 -0.04 -6.40
CA SER A 202 -20.13 -0.46 -6.09
C SER A 202 -20.67 0.27 -4.85
N GLY A 203 -19.80 0.46 -3.85
CA GLY A 203 -20.11 1.10 -2.59
C GLY A 203 -19.46 2.47 -2.35
N THR A 204 -18.76 3.01 -3.35
CA THR A 204 -18.10 4.32 -3.28
C THR A 204 -18.90 5.33 -4.12
N PRO A 205 -19.39 6.44 -3.53
CA PRO A 205 -20.22 7.42 -4.25
C PRO A 205 -19.51 8.07 -5.44
N LEU A 206 -18.26 8.52 -5.23
CA LEU A 206 -17.44 9.10 -6.29
C LEU A 206 -16.68 7.98 -7.02
N ARG A 207 -16.88 7.85 -8.32
CA ARG A 207 -16.32 6.75 -9.11
C ARG A 207 -15.30 7.23 -10.15
N ARG A 208 -14.47 6.30 -10.59
CA ARG A 208 -13.61 6.43 -11.77
C ARG A 208 -13.76 5.18 -12.64
N PRO A 209 -13.62 5.29 -13.97
CA PRO A 209 -13.75 4.15 -14.87
C PRO A 209 -12.50 3.28 -14.92
N TYR A 210 -11.61 3.41 -13.92
CA TYR A 210 -10.35 2.67 -13.79
C TYR A 210 -10.10 2.36 -12.32
N ALA A 211 -9.41 1.24 -12.07
CA ALA A 211 -9.07 0.80 -10.74
C ALA A 211 -8.16 1.80 -10.02
N VAL A 212 -8.35 1.94 -8.71
CA VAL A 212 -7.53 2.78 -7.83
C VAL A 212 -6.96 1.92 -6.71
N PRO A 213 -5.71 1.46 -6.85
CA PRO A 213 -5.00 0.74 -5.79
C PRO A 213 -4.86 1.61 -4.53
N VAL A 214 -5.20 1.01 -3.38
CA VAL A 214 -5.09 1.63 -2.06
C VAL A 214 -3.85 1.12 -1.32
N ALA A 215 -3.49 -0.15 -1.48
CA ALA A 215 -2.25 -0.69 -0.93
C ALA A 215 -1.62 -1.67 -1.91
N TRP A 216 -0.29 -1.69 -1.96
CA TRP A 216 0.46 -2.64 -2.76
C TRP A 216 1.79 -3.00 -2.12
N ALA A 217 2.35 -4.12 -2.57
CA ALA A 217 3.66 -4.57 -2.17
C ALA A 217 4.53 -4.89 -3.39
N ARG A 218 5.84 -4.77 -3.22
CA ARG A 218 6.84 -5.07 -4.26
C ARG A 218 8.03 -5.79 -3.63
N GLU A 219 8.49 -6.86 -4.28
CA GLU A 219 9.79 -7.47 -3.97
C GLU A 219 10.86 -6.81 -4.83
N ILE A 220 11.97 -6.38 -4.21
CA ILE A 220 13.06 -5.64 -4.88
C ILE A 220 14.36 -6.36 -4.57
N GLY A 221 14.85 -7.17 -5.51
CA GLY A 221 15.95 -8.10 -5.23
C GLY A 221 15.60 -9.01 -4.04
N LYS A 222 16.36 -8.91 -2.95
CA LYS A 222 16.07 -9.57 -1.68
C LYS A 222 15.29 -8.69 -0.70
N GLY A 223 15.01 -7.43 -1.00
CA GLY A 223 14.20 -6.54 -0.17
C GLY A 223 12.71 -6.62 -0.46
N ARG A 224 11.95 -5.84 0.32
CA ARG A 224 10.51 -5.72 0.23
C ARG A 224 10.09 -4.28 0.49
N LEU A 225 9.14 -3.82 -0.31
CA LEU A 225 8.45 -2.55 -0.20
C LEU A 225 6.97 -2.79 0.04
N PHE A 226 6.39 -2.02 0.96
CA PHE A 226 4.94 -1.92 1.15
C PHE A 226 4.52 -0.45 1.02
N PHE A 227 3.37 -0.21 0.41
CA PHE A 227 2.74 1.10 0.37
C PHE A 227 1.26 0.99 0.77
N THR A 228 0.79 1.98 1.52
CA THR A 228 -0.63 2.21 1.81
C THR A 228 -0.98 3.68 1.55
N ASN A 229 -2.10 3.92 0.88
CA ASN A 229 -2.67 5.23 0.60
C ASN A 229 -3.40 5.82 1.83
N LEU A 230 -3.61 5.00 2.85
CA LEU A 230 -4.23 5.42 4.12
C LEU A 230 -3.23 6.20 4.98
N GLY A 231 -3.74 7.08 5.83
CA GLY A 231 -2.92 7.78 6.84
C GLY A 231 -3.11 9.29 6.90
N HIS A 232 -3.94 9.87 6.02
CA HIS A 232 -4.21 11.32 6.01
C HIS A 232 -5.13 11.78 7.12
N THR A 233 -6.22 11.05 7.33
CA THR A 233 -7.21 11.42 8.35
C THR A 233 -6.66 11.05 9.73
N PRO A 234 -6.69 11.95 10.73
CA PRO A 234 -6.15 11.66 12.06
C PRO A 234 -6.70 10.37 12.70
N SER A 235 -8.00 10.09 12.52
CA SER A 235 -8.63 8.87 13.04
C SER A 235 -8.04 7.57 12.49
N THR A 236 -7.35 7.62 11.34
CA THR A 236 -6.65 6.44 10.79
C THR A 236 -5.52 5.98 11.71
N TRP A 237 -4.84 6.91 12.40
CA TRP A 237 -3.75 6.58 13.34
C TRP A 237 -4.25 5.98 14.67
N ASP A 238 -5.54 6.15 14.96
CA ASP A 238 -6.23 5.56 16.11
C ASP A 238 -6.89 4.21 15.78
N ASP A 239 -7.07 3.87 14.50
CA ASP A 239 -7.69 2.62 14.08
C ASP A 239 -6.76 1.42 14.40
N PRO A 240 -7.20 0.45 15.23
CA PRO A 240 -6.38 -0.70 15.58
C PRO A 240 -5.96 -1.55 14.36
N ARG A 241 -6.75 -1.55 13.28
CA ARG A 241 -6.42 -2.25 12.03
C ARG A 241 -5.28 -1.57 11.31
N PHE A 242 -5.29 -0.24 11.22
CA PHE A 242 -4.20 0.52 10.60
C PHE A 242 -2.91 0.43 11.42
N ARG A 243 -3.00 0.60 12.75
CA ARG A 243 -1.86 0.39 13.66
C ARG A 243 -1.24 -0.98 13.49
N ARG A 244 -2.07 -2.03 13.40
CA ARG A 244 -1.61 -3.39 13.13
C ARG A 244 -1.03 -3.55 11.72
N GLN A 245 -1.57 -2.89 10.70
CA GLN A 245 -0.98 -2.85 9.36
C GLN A 245 0.44 -2.28 9.38
N ILE A 246 0.71 -1.21 10.14
CA ILE A 246 2.06 -0.65 10.28
C ILE A 246 3.03 -1.68 10.91
N VAL A 247 2.61 -2.35 11.99
CA VAL A 247 3.43 -3.40 12.63
C VAL A 247 3.76 -4.53 11.64
N GLU A 248 2.75 -5.04 10.94
CA GLU A 248 2.92 -6.12 9.98
C GLU A 248 3.73 -5.67 8.75
N ALA A 249 3.59 -4.41 8.31
CA ALA A 249 4.40 -3.83 7.24
C ALA A 249 5.88 -3.77 7.62
N VAL A 250 6.20 -3.30 8.83
CA VAL A 250 7.58 -3.27 9.35
C VAL A 250 8.14 -4.69 9.46
N ASN A 251 7.39 -5.64 10.04
CA ASN A 251 7.84 -7.03 10.13
C ASN A 251 8.02 -7.70 8.76
N TRP A 252 7.07 -7.52 7.85
CA TRP A 252 7.10 -8.16 6.54
C TRP A 252 8.21 -7.59 5.67
N THR A 253 8.39 -6.27 5.66
CA THR A 253 9.46 -5.63 4.87
C THR A 253 10.85 -5.95 5.40
N ALA A 254 11.00 -6.11 6.72
CA ALA A 254 12.21 -6.62 7.38
C ALA A 254 12.37 -8.15 7.32
N ARG A 255 11.48 -8.86 6.60
CA ARG A 255 11.48 -10.33 6.45
C ARG A 255 11.37 -11.13 7.76
N ARG A 256 10.75 -10.56 8.80
CA ARG A 256 10.38 -11.31 10.01
C ARG A 256 9.16 -12.21 9.80
N THR A 257 8.32 -11.88 8.83
CA THR A 257 7.16 -12.69 8.43
C THR A 257 7.28 -13.14 6.98
N SER A 258 6.64 -14.28 6.68
CA SER A 258 6.57 -14.87 5.34
C SER A 258 5.48 -14.19 4.49
N GLY A 259 5.35 -14.63 3.23
CA GLY A 259 4.43 -14.04 2.24
C GLY A 259 5.19 -13.45 1.06
N ARG A 260 4.79 -13.84 -0.15
CA ARG A 260 5.37 -13.33 -1.40
C ARG A 260 4.46 -12.24 -1.96
N ALA A 261 5.06 -11.18 -2.48
CA ALA A 261 4.34 -10.12 -3.21
C ALA A 261 4.57 -10.25 -4.72
N THR A 262 4.39 -11.47 -5.24
CA THR A 262 4.50 -11.72 -6.69
C THR A 262 3.40 -10.94 -7.41
N PRO A 263 3.72 -10.08 -8.39
CA PRO A 263 2.73 -9.33 -9.16
C PRO A 263 1.70 -10.26 -9.82
N ASP A 264 0.45 -9.79 -9.91
CA ASP A 264 -0.63 -10.53 -10.56
C ASP A 264 -1.43 -9.58 -11.46
N PRO A 265 -0.86 -9.26 -12.63
CA PRO A 265 -1.45 -8.29 -13.54
C PRO A 265 -2.81 -8.74 -14.08
N LEU A 266 -3.09 -10.05 -14.13
CA LEU A 266 -4.38 -10.56 -14.61
C LEU A 266 -5.48 -10.36 -13.57
N ARG A 267 -5.22 -10.67 -12.29
CA ARG A 267 -6.17 -10.34 -11.23
C ARG A 267 -6.37 -8.83 -11.12
N GLN A 268 -5.31 -8.05 -11.28
CA GLN A 268 -5.36 -6.58 -11.29
C GLN A 268 -6.13 -6.04 -12.51
N ALA A 269 -6.11 -6.73 -13.66
CA ALA A 269 -6.91 -6.38 -14.83
C ALA A 269 -8.42 -6.51 -14.57
N LEU A 270 -8.84 -7.51 -13.79
CA LEU A 270 -10.26 -7.66 -13.42
C LEU A 270 -10.81 -6.44 -12.67
N TRP A 271 -9.96 -5.77 -11.89
CA TRP A 271 -10.32 -4.54 -11.20
C TRP A 271 -10.47 -3.34 -12.13
N GLN A 272 -9.71 -3.31 -13.23
CA GLN A 272 -9.94 -2.32 -14.28
C GLN A 272 -11.32 -2.53 -14.93
N PHE A 273 -11.67 -3.78 -15.23
CA PHE A 273 -13.00 -4.10 -15.79
C PHE A 273 -14.13 -3.78 -14.81
N LYS A 274 -13.96 -4.12 -13.52
CA LYS A 274 -14.95 -3.82 -12.47
C LYS A 274 -15.19 -2.31 -12.38
N ALA A 275 -14.13 -1.51 -12.32
CA ALA A 275 -14.25 -0.06 -12.28
C ALA A 275 -14.90 0.55 -13.53
N LEU A 276 -14.56 0.05 -14.71
CA LEU A 276 -15.16 0.48 -15.98
C LEU A 276 -16.67 0.22 -16.00
N LEU A 277 -17.09 -0.96 -15.56
CA LEU A 277 -18.50 -1.36 -15.48
C LEU A 277 -19.26 -0.52 -14.43
N GLU A 278 -18.66 -0.28 -13.27
CA GLU A 278 -19.31 0.44 -12.15
C GLU A 278 -19.40 1.95 -12.32
N TYR A 279 -18.61 2.54 -13.23
CA TYR A 279 -18.59 3.99 -13.47
C TYR A 279 -19.97 4.54 -13.88
N GLU A 280 -20.61 3.93 -14.87
CA GLU A 280 -22.00 4.21 -15.28
C GLU A 280 -22.82 2.91 -15.20
N PRO A 281 -23.45 2.62 -14.03
CA PRO A 281 -24.20 1.38 -13.85
C PRO A 281 -25.38 1.29 -14.81
N VAL A 282 -25.58 0.09 -15.36
CA VAL A 282 -26.73 -0.22 -16.22
C VAL A 282 -27.65 -1.17 -15.47
N ALA A 283 -28.90 -0.76 -15.26
CA ALA A 283 -29.90 -1.60 -14.59
C ALA A 283 -30.05 -2.94 -15.31
N GLY A 284 -29.99 -4.04 -14.56
CA GLY A 284 -30.15 -5.40 -15.08
C GLY A 284 -28.90 -5.99 -15.76
N ARG A 285 -27.79 -5.26 -15.88
CA ARG A 285 -26.52 -5.83 -16.38
C ARG A 285 -25.87 -6.69 -15.30
N ASP A 286 -25.66 -7.97 -15.59
CA ASP A 286 -25.00 -8.90 -14.66
C ASP A 286 -23.47 -8.75 -14.73
N ASP A 287 -22.96 -7.72 -14.05
CA ASP A 287 -21.54 -7.39 -14.01
C ASP A 287 -20.70 -8.51 -13.37
N ARG A 288 -21.29 -9.25 -12.44
CA ARG A 288 -20.64 -10.41 -11.82
C ARG A 288 -20.42 -11.53 -12.85
N ALA A 289 -21.42 -11.86 -13.66
CA ALA A 289 -21.29 -12.85 -14.72
C ALA A 289 -20.32 -12.39 -15.82
N ILE A 290 -20.34 -11.10 -16.17
CA ILE A 290 -19.39 -10.49 -17.10
C ILE A 290 -17.96 -10.68 -16.59
N LEU A 291 -17.65 -10.24 -15.36
CA LEU A 291 -16.32 -10.38 -14.76
C LEU A 291 -15.87 -11.84 -14.68
N GLY A 292 -16.78 -12.75 -14.33
CA GLY A 292 -16.52 -14.18 -14.30
C GLY A 292 -16.10 -14.73 -15.67
N ARG A 293 -16.73 -14.29 -16.76
CA ARG A 293 -16.34 -14.67 -18.13
C ARG A 293 -15.03 -14.02 -18.54
N LEU A 294 -14.84 -12.74 -18.23
CA LEU A 294 -13.61 -12.00 -18.53
C LEU A 294 -12.37 -12.63 -17.90
N ALA A 295 -12.46 -13.17 -16.68
CA ALA A 295 -11.37 -13.88 -16.03
C ALA A 295 -10.84 -15.11 -16.80
N ARG A 296 -11.62 -15.66 -17.74
CA ARG A 296 -11.27 -16.81 -18.57
C ARG A 296 -10.88 -16.43 -20.00
N THR A 297 -10.86 -15.13 -20.32
CA THR A 297 -10.48 -14.65 -21.66
C THR A 297 -8.97 -14.70 -21.87
N ASP A 298 -8.54 -14.50 -23.11
CA ASP A 298 -7.12 -14.43 -23.47
C ASP A 298 -6.33 -13.43 -22.59
N PRO A 299 -5.24 -13.85 -21.92
CA PRO A 299 -4.45 -12.98 -21.04
C PRO A 299 -3.82 -11.77 -21.73
N ARG A 300 -3.49 -11.86 -23.03
CA ARG A 300 -2.92 -10.71 -23.78
C ARG A 300 -3.99 -9.64 -23.98
N TRP A 301 -5.20 -10.05 -24.35
CA TRP A 301 -6.35 -9.14 -24.41
C TRP A 301 -6.63 -8.52 -23.03
N GLN A 302 -6.64 -9.33 -21.95
CA GLN A 302 -6.88 -8.79 -20.61
C GLN A 302 -5.89 -7.68 -20.23
N GLY A 303 -4.60 -7.94 -20.41
CA GLY A 303 -3.55 -6.96 -20.11
C GLY A 303 -3.63 -5.71 -20.98
N ALA A 304 -3.83 -5.87 -22.29
CA ALA A 304 -3.94 -4.75 -23.22
C ALA A 304 -5.15 -3.87 -22.93
N THR A 305 -6.33 -4.47 -22.71
CA THR A 305 -7.56 -3.73 -22.40
C THR A 305 -7.47 -3.08 -21.03
N ALA A 306 -6.90 -3.74 -20.01
CA ALA A 306 -6.68 -3.14 -18.70
C ALA A 306 -5.75 -1.92 -18.76
N ALA A 307 -4.69 -1.96 -19.58
CA ALA A 307 -3.82 -0.80 -19.81
C ALA A 307 -4.57 0.36 -20.47
N ARG A 308 -5.42 0.08 -21.47
CA ARG A 308 -6.27 1.11 -22.10
C ARG A 308 -7.26 1.72 -21.10
N ILE A 309 -7.88 0.91 -20.25
CA ILE A 309 -8.76 1.40 -19.19
C ILE A 309 -8.00 2.30 -18.22
N ALA A 310 -6.81 1.90 -17.76
CA ALA A 310 -5.97 2.75 -16.91
C ALA A 310 -5.64 4.11 -17.57
N ASN A 311 -5.45 4.11 -18.89
CA ASN A 311 -5.16 5.32 -19.66
C ASN A 311 -6.36 6.28 -19.81
N LEU A 312 -7.59 5.86 -19.49
CA LEU A 312 -8.73 6.78 -19.39
C LEU A 312 -8.47 7.91 -18.39
N ARG A 313 -7.61 7.70 -17.38
CA ARG A 313 -7.18 8.75 -16.45
C ARG A 313 -6.57 9.96 -17.17
N ALA A 314 -5.72 9.72 -18.17
CA ALA A 314 -5.05 10.80 -18.89
C ALA A 314 -6.03 11.60 -19.78
N LEU A 315 -7.15 10.98 -20.15
CA LEU A 315 -8.22 11.63 -20.92
C LEU A 315 -9.23 12.34 -20.02
N TYR A 316 -9.34 11.94 -18.75
CA TYR A 316 -10.31 12.52 -17.82
C TYR A 316 -9.97 13.99 -17.56
N PRO A 317 -10.92 14.92 -17.74
CA PRO A 317 -10.62 16.34 -17.61
C PRO A 317 -10.23 16.70 -16.17
N ALA A 318 -9.22 17.56 -16.04
CA ALA A 318 -8.77 18.06 -14.75
C ALA A 318 -9.78 19.00 -14.07
N LYS A 319 -10.61 19.70 -14.87
CA LYS A 319 -11.65 20.60 -14.39
C LYS A 319 -13.04 20.01 -14.63
N PRO A 320 -14.02 20.27 -13.75
CA PRO A 320 -15.39 19.78 -13.91
C PRO A 320 -16.05 20.17 -15.23
N ASP A 321 -15.69 21.34 -15.78
CA ASP A 321 -16.20 21.93 -17.02
C ASP A 321 -15.29 21.68 -18.24
N GLY A 322 -14.26 20.85 -18.10
CA GLY A 322 -13.35 20.51 -19.19
C GLY A 322 -14.01 19.67 -20.29
N ASP A 323 -13.48 19.75 -21.51
CA ASP A 323 -13.96 18.93 -22.63
C ASP A 323 -13.76 17.43 -22.33
N ARG A 324 -14.86 16.69 -22.36
CA ARG A 324 -14.92 15.25 -22.10
C ARG A 324 -15.00 14.41 -23.36
N SER A 325 -15.07 15.01 -24.55
CA SER A 325 -15.39 14.30 -25.79
C SER A 325 -14.45 13.13 -26.07
N ALA A 326 -13.13 13.33 -25.89
CA ALA A 326 -12.13 12.28 -26.07
C ALA A 326 -12.27 11.16 -25.03
N PHE A 327 -12.48 11.53 -23.76
CA PHE A 327 -12.70 10.58 -22.67
C PHE A 327 -13.97 9.76 -22.88
N ASP A 328 -15.11 10.40 -23.16
CA ASP A 328 -16.39 9.74 -23.31
C ASP A 328 -16.39 8.81 -24.54
N ALA A 329 -15.68 9.17 -25.61
CA ALA A 329 -15.52 8.30 -26.78
C ALA A 329 -14.73 7.02 -26.46
N GLU A 330 -13.55 7.15 -25.82
CA GLU A 330 -12.74 5.98 -25.45
C GLU A 330 -13.42 5.13 -24.36
N TYR A 331 -14.06 5.78 -23.38
CA TYR A 331 -14.83 5.09 -22.34
C TYR A 331 -15.93 4.21 -22.95
N LYS A 332 -16.76 4.77 -23.85
CA LYS A 332 -17.83 4.03 -24.51
C LYS A 332 -17.29 2.88 -25.37
N ALA A 333 -16.20 3.09 -26.09
CA ALA A 333 -15.56 2.06 -26.90
C ALA A 333 -15.04 0.89 -26.05
N LEU A 334 -14.35 1.20 -24.93
CA LEU A 334 -13.86 0.20 -23.99
C LEU A 334 -15.00 -0.55 -23.30
N LEU A 335 -16.04 0.18 -22.87
CA LEU A 335 -17.19 -0.43 -22.23
C LEU A 335 -17.89 -1.42 -23.17
N ALA A 336 -18.09 -1.03 -24.44
CA ALA A 336 -18.68 -1.92 -25.44
C ALA A 336 -17.84 -3.18 -25.69
N ASP A 337 -16.51 -3.05 -25.81
CA ASP A 337 -15.61 -4.19 -25.98
C ASP A 337 -15.66 -5.14 -24.77
N VAL A 338 -15.54 -4.59 -23.55
CA VAL A 338 -15.59 -5.36 -22.30
C VAL A 338 -16.93 -6.08 -22.12
N VAL A 339 -18.04 -5.40 -22.37
CA VAL A 339 -19.39 -6.00 -22.29
C VAL A 339 -19.56 -7.08 -23.36
N THR A 340 -19.16 -6.82 -24.60
CA THR A 340 -19.28 -7.80 -25.71
C THR A 340 -18.45 -9.05 -25.43
N ARG A 341 -17.19 -8.86 -25.02
CA ARG A 341 -16.29 -9.96 -24.67
C ARG A 341 -16.80 -10.75 -23.47
N GLY A 342 -17.39 -10.04 -22.51
CA GLY A 342 -17.97 -10.58 -21.31
C GLY A 342 -19.42 -11.01 -21.43
N ALA A 343 -20.08 -10.96 -22.59
CA ALA A 343 -21.46 -11.43 -22.76
C ALA A 343 -21.53 -12.96 -22.94
N GLY A 344 -20.44 -13.58 -23.44
CA GLY A 344 -20.47 -14.96 -23.93
C GLY A 344 -21.17 -15.07 -25.28
N LYS A 345 -20.92 -16.16 -26.02
CA LYS A 345 -21.76 -16.55 -27.15
C LYS A 345 -22.98 -17.31 -26.65
#